data_AF-A0AAV4HJN7-F1
#
_entry.id   AF-A0AAV4HJN7-F1
#
_cell.length_a   1.000
_cell.length_b   1.000
_cell.length_c   1.000
_cell.angle_alpha   90.00
_cell.angle_beta   90.00
_cell.angle_gamma   90.00
#
_symmetry.space_group_name_H-M   'P 1'
#
loop_
_entity.id
_entity.type
_entity.pdbx_description
1 polymer ?
#
loop_
_entity_poly.entity_id
_entity_poly.type
_entity_poly.pdbx_seq_one_letter_code
_entity_poly.pdbx_strand_id
1 'polypeptide(L)'
;MTCWSQVDELTRFVLSSTLDSTEKKVEFIANSIQLLNAPKNSRLYSHQDLLRAFTWLTQSRSLYSQLRTWLQLPSLSTLSKITVTAKSKSDDDLFCSVFQKAPERCSAALKTSTASPQWIETGRFIDHVVQLWKVLNTKTPSGHIRFRGPDRCPIDVTAPDQQPLHLLQQWADSALCMRPGSQSQRIKSLTKDTANALHWTCKCLIELTNFLLTTDSALRHQYVALGFFQQDDIGHHFAHFRLAAGSNY
;
A
#
# COMPACT_ATOMS: atom_id res chain seq x y z
N MET A 1 23.54 13.54 -24.76
CA MET A 1 24.77 13.52 -23.92
C MET A 1 24.40 13.20 -22.47
N THR A 2 23.97 11.97 -22.16
CA THR A 2 23.44 11.57 -20.83
C THR A 2 24.15 10.36 -20.21
N CYS A 3 25.04 9.69 -20.95
CA CYS A 3 25.79 8.54 -20.42
C CYS A 3 26.92 8.94 -19.46
N TRP A 4 27.60 10.07 -19.74
CA TRP A 4 28.72 10.54 -18.93
C TRP A 4 28.28 11.02 -17.55
N SER A 5 27.11 11.65 -17.42
CA SER A 5 26.59 12.09 -16.11
C SER A 5 26.27 10.92 -15.16
N GLN A 6 25.98 9.73 -15.70
CA GLN A 6 25.67 8.52 -14.92
C GLN A 6 26.93 7.78 -14.48
N VAL A 7 27.93 7.70 -15.37
CA VAL A 7 29.29 7.27 -14.99
C VAL A 7 29.84 8.23 -13.94
N ASP A 8 29.58 9.53 -14.10
CA ASP A 8 29.99 10.56 -13.15
C ASP A 8 29.23 10.48 -11.82
N GLU A 9 27.98 9.98 -11.79
CA GLU A 9 27.25 9.67 -10.55
C GLU A 9 27.82 8.43 -9.85
N LEU A 10 28.18 7.38 -10.59
CA LEU A 10 28.86 6.19 -10.08
C LEU A 10 30.25 6.54 -9.54
N THR A 11 30.99 7.37 -10.27
CA THR A 11 32.29 7.93 -9.86
C THR A 11 32.14 8.84 -8.65
N ARG A 12 31.14 9.74 -8.60
CA ARG A 12 30.84 10.57 -7.42
C ARG A 12 30.42 9.74 -6.22
N PHE A 13 29.64 8.68 -6.41
CA PHE A 13 29.30 7.73 -5.35
C PHE A 13 30.57 7.09 -4.80
N VAL A 14 31.41 6.51 -5.66
CA VAL A 14 32.68 5.87 -5.27
C VAL A 14 33.66 6.87 -4.64
N LEU A 15 33.70 8.13 -5.09
CA LEU A 15 34.66 9.15 -4.62
C LEU A 15 34.16 10.04 -3.46
N SER A 16 32.87 10.00 -3.09
CA SER A 16 32.32 10.89 -2.05
C SER A 16 32.86 10.58 -0.64
N SER A 17 33.54 11.52 0.01
CA SER A 17 34.28 11.30 1.27
C SER A 17 33.44 11.38 2.56
N THR A 18 32.10 11.30 2.49
CA THR A 18 31.25 11.39 3.69
C THR A 18 31.21 10.07 4.47
N LEU A 19 31.22 10.13 5.80
CA LEU A 19 31.23 8.96 6.70
C LEU A 19 30.06 7.99 6.45
N ASP A 20 28.83 8.51 6.29
CA ASP A 20 27.64 7.71 5.94
C ASP A 20 27.71 7.07 4.54
N SER A 21 28.58 7.59 3.67
CA SER A 21 28.83 7.04 2.33
C SER A 21 29.84 5.89 2.39
N THR A 22 30.78 5.92 3.34
CA THR A 22 31.79 4.87 3.49
C THR A 22 31.18 3.52 3.82
N GLU A 23 30.24 3.45 4.78
CA GLU A 23 29.56 2.19 5.12
C GLU A 23 28.74 1.65 3.93
N LYS A 24 27.99 2.53 3.24
CA LYS A 24 27.18 2.16 2.06
C LYS A 24 28.04 1.72 0.88
N LYS A 25 29.25 2.24 0.73
CA LYS A 25 30.24 1.80 -0.27
C LYS A 25 30.81 0.45 0.07
N VAL A 26 31.19 0.23 1.33
CA VAL A 26 31.70 -1.06 1.79
C VAL A 26 30.63 -2.13 1.62
N GLU A 27 29.38 -1.84 1.97
CA GLU A 27 28.24 -2.73 1.72
C GLU A 27 28.05 -3.01 0.22
N PHE A 28 28.09 -1.98 -0.63
CA PHE A 28 27.97 -2.15 -2.08
C PHE A 28 29.10 -3.00 -2.68
N ILE A 29 30.34 -2.79 -2.23
CA ILE A 29 31.51 -3.56 -2.66
C ILE A 29 31.39 -5.00 -2.16
N ALA A 30 31.03 -5.21 -0.90
CA ALA A 30 30.83 -6.54 -0.32
C ALA A 30 29.75 -7.33 -1.07
N ASN A 31 28.60 -6.69 -1.37
CA ASN A 31 27.53 -7.30 -2.16
C ASN A 31 28.00 -7.61 -3.58
N SER A 32 28.78 -6.72 -4.21
CA SER A 32 29.35 -6.94 -5.54
C SER A 32 30.32 -8.12 -5.56
N ILE A 33 31.18 -8.25 -4.54
CA ILE A 33 32.11 -9.39 -4.37
C ILE A 33 31.32 -10.68 -4.16
N GLN A 34 30.27 -10.67 -3.33
CA GLN A 34 29.41 -11.83 -3.12
C GLN A 34 28.74 -12.28 -4.42
N LEU A 35 28.24 -11.34 -5.23
CA LEU A 35 27.63 -11.63 -6.52
C LEU A 35 28.63 -12.16 -7.56
N LEU A 36 29.88 -11.70 -7.53
CA LEU A 36 30.97 -12.21 -8.37
C LEU A 36 31.31 -13.67 -8.03
N ASN A 37 31.32 -14.00 -6.74
CA ASN A 37 31.62 -15.36 -6.25
C ASN A 37 30.44 -16.34 -6.41
N ALA A 38 29.23 -15.83 -6.63
CA ALA A 38 28.04 -16.66 -6.81
C ALA A 38 27.87 -17.13 -8.28
N PRO A 39 27.48 -18.40 -8.50
CA PRO A 39 27.11 -18.90 -9.83
C PRO A 39 26.04 -18.03 -10.48
N LYS A 40 26.15 -17.80 -11.80
CA LYS A 40 25.28 -16.87 -12.55
C LYS A 40 23.78 -17.07 -12.31
N ASN A 41 23.34 -18.31 -12.09
CA ASN A 41 21.93 -18.68 -11.92
C ASN A 41 21.46 -18.71 -10.46
N SER A 42 22.36 -18.60 -9.48
CA SER A 42 22.05 -18.66 -8.05
C SER A 42 22.35 -17.35 -7.32
N ARG A 43 22.54 -16.26 -8.07
CA ARG A 43 22.76 -14.92 -7.52
C ARG A 43 21.49 -14.42 -6.84
N LEU A 44 21.61 -14.07 -5.58
CA LEU A 44 20.58 -13.41 -4.80
C LEU A 44 20.89 -11.92 -4.76
N TYR A 45 19.97 -11.12 -5.27
CA TYR A 45 20.10 -9.66 -5.31
C TYR A 45 19.41 -9.05 -4.09
N SER A 46 20.07 -8.09 -3.44
CA SER A 46 19.42 -7.33 -2.38
C SER A 46 18.33 -6.42 -2.97
N HIS A 47 17.40 -5.97 -2.12
CA HIS A 47 16.37 -5.01 -2.53
C HIS A 47 16.97 -3.70 -3.07
N GLN A 48 18.09 -3.25 -2.51
CA GLN A 48 18.78 -2.04 -2.97
C GLN A 48 19.40 -2.23 -4.36
N ASP A 49 19.98 -3.40 -4.63
CA ASP A 49 20.57 -3.72 -5.94
C ASP A 49 19.49 -3.76 -7.03
N LEU A 50 18.32 -4.33 -6.70
CA LEU A 50 17.18 -4.35 -7.60
C LEU A 50 16.67 -2.93 -7.90
N LEU A 51 16.52 -2.08 -6.88
CA LEU A 51 16.10 -0.68 -7.06
C LEU A 51 17.08 0.10 -7.94
N ARG A 52 18.39 0.01 -7.67
CA ARG A 52 19.42 0.66 -8.49
C ARG A 52 19.40 0.16 -9.92
N ALA A 53 19.25 -1.16 -10.11
CA ALA A 53 19.15 -1.77 -11.42
C ALA A 53 17.93 -1.27 -12.21
N PHE A 54 16.78 -1.09 -11.55
CA PHE A 54 15.61 -0.48 -12.17
C PHE A 54 15.84 0.99 -12.54
N THR A 55 16.40 1.79 -11.65
CA THR A 55 16.70 3.20 -11.91
C THR A 55 17.60 3.37 -13.13
N TRP A 56 18.66 2.56 -13.24
CA TRP A 56 19.54 2.61 -14.41
C TRP A 56 18.85 2.10 -15.67
N LEU A 57 18.05 1.03 -15.57
CA LEU A 57 17.30 0.50 -16.71
C LEU A 57 16.28 1.50 -17.27
N THR A 58 15.58 2.23 -16.41
CA THR A 58 14.58 3.23 -16.82
C THR A 58 15.21 4.48 -17.40
N GLN A 59 16.38 4.88 -16.90
CA GLN A 59 17.11 6.04 -17.42
C GLN A 59 17.84 5.75 -18.74
N SER A 60 18.46 4.58 -18.90
CA SER A 60 19.16 4.22 -20.14
C SER A 60 19.32 2.71 -20.30
N ARG A 61 18.52 2.11 -21.19
CA ARG A 61 18.58 0.66 -21.48
C ARG A 61 19.92 0.22 -22.07
N SER A 62 20.52 1.04 -22.94
CA SER A 62 21.79 0.71 -23.59
C SER A 62 22.95 0.73 -22.60
N LEU A 63 23.01 1.74 -21.72
CA LEU A 63 24.02 1.79 -20.66
C LEU A 63 23.84 0.65 -19.67
N TYR A 64 22.60 0.35 -19.28
CA TYR A 64 22.31 -0.78 -18.41
C TYR A 64 22.81 -2.10 -19.00
N SER A 65 22.61 -2.33 -20.31
CA SER A 65 23.09 -3.53 -20.98
C SER A 65 24.62 -3.66 -20.95
N GLN A 66 25.35 -2.54 -21.04
CA GLN A 66 26.81 -2.52 -20.96
C GLN A 66 27.30 -2.75 -19.53
N LEU A 67 26.75 -2.01 -18.57
CA LEU A 67 27.15 -2.07 -17.15
C LEU A 67 26.77 -3.39 -16.50
N ARG A 68 25.68 -4.03 -16.94
CA ARG A 68 25.18 -5.28 -16.35
C ARG A 68 26.24 -6.37 -16.31
N THR A 69 27.01 -6.51 -17.38
CA THR A 69 28.04 -7.55 -17.49
C THR A 69 29.19 -7.28 -16.51
N TRP A 70 29.50 -6.01 -16.25
CA TRP A 70 30.63 -5.59 -15.44
C TRP A 70 30.29 -5.59 -13.95
N LEU A 71 29.09 -5.09 -13.60
CA LEU A 71 28.60 -4.96 -12.22
C LEU A 71 27.72 -6.14 -11.78
N GLN A 72 27.68 -7.23 -12.57
CA GLN A 72 26.89 -8.44 -12.29
C GLN A 72 25.40 -8.19 -12.03
N LEU A 73 24.83 -7.13 -12.60
CA LEU A 73 23.44 -6.71 -12.37
C LEU A 73 22.42 -7.78 -12.81
N PRO A 74 21.19 -7.73 -12.25
CA PRO A 74 20.12 -8.65 -12.62
C PRO A 74 19.87 -8.71 -14.13
N SER A 75 19.31 -9.83 -14.58
CA SER A 75 18.91 -9.93 -15.99
C SER A 75 17.69 -9.10 -16.33
N LEU A 76 17.57 -8.65 -17.58
CA LEU A 76 16.34 -8.02 -18.06
C LEU A 76 15.13 -8.92 -17.83
N SER A 77 15.28 -10.24 -18.01
CA SER A 77 14.25 -11.22 -17.67
C SER A 77 13.95 -11.28 -16.17
N THR A 78 14.95 -11.15 -15.29
CA THR A 78 14.78 -11.12 -13.83
C THR A 78 14.02 -9.85 -13.42
N LEU A 79 14.44 -8.69 -13.92
CA LEU A 79 13.77 -7.41 -13.69
C LEU A 79 12.35 -7.41 -14.29
N SER A 80 12.16 -8.01 -15.45
CA SER A 80 10.85 -8.18 -16.07
C SER A 80 9.97 -9.11 -15.25
N LYS A 81 10.47 -10.22 -14.70
CA LYS A 81 9.68 -11.09 -13.82
C LYS A 81 9.26 -10.38 -12.54
N ILE A 82 10.15 -9.59 -11.95
CA ILE A 82 9.86 -8.80 -10.74
C ILE A 82 8.81 -7.73 -11.05
N THR A 83 8.96 -7.00 -12.17
CA THR A 83 7.96 -5.99 -12.57
C THR A 83 6.66 -6.59 -13.05
N VAL A 84 6.67 -7.75 -13.71
CA VAL A 84 5.44 -8.48 -14.06
C VAL A 84 4.72 -8.93 -12.80
N THR A 85 5.43 -9.43 -11.79
CA THR A 85 4.84 -9.77 -10.47
C THR A 85 4.26 -8.54 -9.76
N ALA A 86 4.81 -7.35 -10.01
CA ALA A 86 4.29 -6.10 -9.49
C ALA A 86 3.12 -5.54 -10.33
N LYS A 87 3.19 -5.66 -11.66
CA LYS A 87 2.16 -5.25 -12.63
C LYS A 87 0.95 -6.18 -12.66
N SER A 88 1.12 -7.44 -12.27
CA SER A 88 0.07 -8.46 -12.23
C SER A 88 -0.76 -8.40 -10.95
N LYS A 89 -0.43 -7.50 -10.02
CA LYS A 89 -1.24 -7.24 -8.84
C LYS A 89 -2.12 -6.04 -9.14
N SER A 90 -3.42 -6.19 -8.94
CA SER A 90 -4.32 -5.03 -8.91
C SER A 90 -3.89 -4.07 -7.80
N ASP A 91 -4.28 -2.80 -7.90
CA ASP A 91 -4.07 -1.83 -6.82
C ASP A 91 -4.68 -2.34 -5.50
N ASP A 92 -5.77 -3.11 -5.58
CA ASP A 92 -6.37 -3.81 -4.43
C ASP A 92 -5.44 -4.89 -3.84
N ASP A 93 -4.77 -5.69 -4.67
CA ASP A 93 -3.81 -6.70 -4.20
C ASP A 93 -2.58 -6.07 -3.56
N LEU A 94 -2.13 -4.92 -4.09
CA LEU A 94 -1.05 -4.12 -3.50
C LEU A 94 -1.50 -3.55 -2.15
N PHE A 95 -2.68 -2.93 -2.10
CA PHE A 95 -3.28 -2.44 -0.86
C PHE A 95 -3.42 -3.56 0.17
N CYS A 96 -3.99 -4.71 -0.21
CA CYS A 96 -4.15 -5.86 0.67
C CYS A 96 -2.80 -6.45 1.12
N SER A 97 -1.76 -6.41 0.28
CA SER A 97 -0.43 -6.88 0.68
C SER A 97 0.19 -6.02 1.79
N VAL A 98 -0.05 -4.70 1.76
CA VAL A 98 0.47 -3.74 2.75
C VAL A 98 -0.43 -3.66 3.97
N PHE A 99 -1.74 -3.59 3.77
CA PHE A 99 -2.75 -3.26 4.78
C PHE A 99 -3.62 -4.44 5.23
N GLN A 100 -3.53 -5.62 4.61
CA GLN A 100 -4.31 -6.80 5.03
C GLN A 100 -3.42 -7.99 5.45
N LYS A 101 -2.34 -8.27 4.72
CA LYS A 101 -1.46 -9.43 4.96
C LYS A 101 -0.30 -9.17 5.93
N ALA A 102 0.18 -7.93 6.01
CA ALA A 102 1.27 -7.54 6.91
C ALA A 102 0.99 -6.38 7.90
N PRO A 103 -0.22 -5.80 8.03
CA PRO A 103 -0.40 -4.53 8.74
C PRO A 103 -0.04 -4.61 10.22
N GLU A 104 -0.42 -5.68 10.92
CA GLU A 104 -0.20 -5.79 12.36
C GLU A 104 1.28 -5.94 12.69
N ARG A 105 2.03 -6.68 11.85
CA ARG A 105 3.49 -6.84 12.01
C ARG A 105 4.24 -5.57 11.59
N CYS A 106 3.83 -4.94 10.49
CA CYS A 106 4.43 -3.69 10.02
C CYS A 106 4.16 -2.53 10.98
N SER A 107 2.91 -2.36 11.43
CA SER A 107 2.52 -1.39 12.44
C SER A 107 3.24 -1.64 13.76
N ALA A 108 3.28 -2.89 14.25
CA ALA A 108 4.02 -3.23 15.46
C ALA A 108 5.50 -2.87 15.32
N ALA A 109 6.15 -3.26 14.23
CA ALA A 109 7.56 -2.94 13.97
C ALA A 109 7.83 -1.43 13.93
N LEU A 110 6.94 -0.66 13.30
CA LEU A 110 7.03 0.80 13.23
C LEU A 110 6.85 1.46 14.61
N LYS A 111 5.90 0.96 15.42
CA LYS A 111 5.66 1.44 16.79
C LYS A 111 6.79 1.10 17.77
N THR A 112 7.50 -0.01 17.53
CA THR A 112 8.65 -0.42 18.36
C THR A 112 9.99 0.15 17.89
N SER A 113 10.01 0.80 16.71
CA SER A 113 11.25 1.34 16.18
C SER A 113 11.73 2.56 16.98
N THR A 114 13.00 2.55 17.33
CA THR A 114 13.69 3.69 17.98
C THR A 114 14.29 4.67 16.96
N ALA A 115 14.22 4.37 15.66
CA ALA A 115 14.92 5.13 14.64
C ALA A 115 14.30 6.53 14.38
N SER A 116 12.99 6.69 14.57
CA SER A 116 12.33 8.00 14.48
C SER A 116 10.97 7.99 15.19
N PRO A 117 10.63 9.04 15.97
CA PRO A 117 9.32 9.15 16.60
C PRO A 117 8.17 9.23 15.58
N GLN A 118 8.45 9.67 14.35
CA GLN A 118 7.45 9.73 13.27
C GLN A 118 6.97 8.34 12.83
N TRP A 119 7.76 7.29 13.06
CA TRP A 119 7.38 5.92 12.69
C TRP A 119 6.30 5.39 13.62
N ILE A 120 6.31 5.80 14.89
CA ILE A 120 5.26 5.45 15.85
C ILE A 120 3.91 6.00 15.37
N GLU A 121 3.85 7.27 14.97
CA GLU A 121 2.63 7.88 14.42
C GLU A 121 2.20 7.22 13.11
N THR A 122 3.17 6.84 12.26
CA THR A 122 2.88 6.09 11.03
C THR A 122 2.26 4.74 11.33
N GLY A 123 2.76 4.01 12.33
CA GLY A 123 2.19 2.74 12.77
C GLY A 123 0.76 2.90 13.29
N ARG A 124 0.50 3.93 14.11
CA ARG A 124 -0.87 4.25 14.58
C ARG A 124 -1.81 4.60 13.43
N PHE A 125 -1.35 5.37 12.47
CA PHE A 125 -2.13 5.69 11.27
C PHE A 125 -2.49 4.42 10.48
N ILE A 126 -1.54 3.51 10.29
CA ILE A 126 -1.79 2.21 9.63
C ILE A 126 -2.85 1.42 10.40
N ASP A 127 -2.79 1.36 11.73
CA ASP A 127 -3.81 0.69 12.54
C ASP A 127 -5.20 1.28 12.30
N HIS A 128 -5.32 2.61 12.27
CA HIS A 128 -6.59 3.29 12.02
C HIS A 128 -7.13 2.99 10.61
N VAL A 129 -6.27 2.95 9.58
CA VAL A 129 -6.66 2.59 8.20
C VAL A 129 -7.21 1.16 8.18
N VAL A 130 -6.53 0.24 8.86
CA VAL A 130 -6.90 -1.17 8.92
C VAL A 130 -8.23 -1.35 9.65
N GLN A 131 -8.45 -0.61 10.75
CA GLN A 131 -9.72 -0.60 11.47
C GLN A 131 -10.86 -0.12 10.59
N LEU A 132 -10.69 1.01 9.90
CA LEU A 132 -11.70 1.52 8.95
C LEU A 132 -12.01 0.48 7.88
N TRP A 133 -10.98 -0.12 7.29
CA TRP A 133 -11.15 -1.16 6.29
C TRP A 133 -11.91 -2.39 6.83
N LYS A 134 -11.62 -2.84 8.05
CA LYS A 134 -12.33 -3.95 8.72
C LYS A 134 -13.81 -3.64 8.89
N VAL A 135 -14.15 -2.43 9.34
CA VAL A 135 -15.52 -1.95 9.50
C VAL A 135 -16.25 -1.92 8.15
N LEU A 136 -15.65 -1.29 7.15
CA LEU A 136 -16.24 -1.16 5.81
C LEU A 136 -16.38 -2.51 5.09
N ASN A 137 -15.55 -3.52 5.40
CA ASN A 137 -15.63 -4.86 4.81
C ASN A 137 -16.39 -5.89 5.66
N THR A 138 -17.22 -5.45 6.59
CA THR A 138 -18.08 -6.36 7.34
C THR A 138 -19.23 -6.82 6.47
N LYS A 139 -19.22 -8.10 6.05
CA LYS A 139 -20.24 -8.74 5.19
C LYS A 139 -21.11 -9.78 5.92
N THR A 140 -20.74 -10.18 7.15
CA THR A 140 -21.44 -11.25 7.88
C THR A 140 -21.63 -10.88 9.34
N PRO A 141 -22.79 -11.21 9.97
CA PRO A 141 -23.03 -10.89 11.38
C PRO A 141 -22.01 -11.50 12.34
N SER A 142 -21.59 -12.73 12.06
CA SER A 142 -20.63 -13.49 12.87
C SER A 142 -19.17 -13.29 12.43
N GLY A 143 -18.89 -12.29 11.59
CA GLY A 143 -17.54 -12.04 11.07
C GLY A 143 -16.52 -11.77 12.18
N HIS A 144 -16.90 -10.99 13.18
CA HIS A 144 -16.09 -10.71 14.36
C HIS A 144 -15.73 -11.96 15.17
N ILE A 145 -16.65 -12.94 15.26
CA ILE A 145 -16.42 -14.22 15.95
C ILE A 145 -15.42 -15.06 15.15
N ARG A 146 -15.68 -15.25 13.85
CA ARG A 146 -14.85 -16.09 12.97
C ARG A 146 -13.42 -15.61 12.90
N PHE A 147 -13.22 -14.29 12.80
CA PHE A 147 -11.90 -13.68 12.65
C PHE A 147 -11.32 -13.13 13.95
N ARG A 148 -11.98 -13.37 15.09
CA ARG A 148 -11.57 -12.88 16.43
C ARG A 148 -11.21 -11.39 16.44
N GLY A 149 -12.05 -10.58 15.80
CA GLY A 149 -11.80 -9.16 15.59
C GLY A 149 -13.04 -8.31 15.88
N PRO A 150 -13.08 -7.54 16.98
CA PRO A 150 -14.25 -6.74 17.34
C PRO A 150 -14.58 -5.67 16.28
N ASP A 151 -13.57 -5.15 15.58
CA ASP A 151 -13.73 -4.16 14.49
C ASP A 151 -14.50 -4.69 13.27
N ARG A 152 -14.83 -5.99 13.23
CA ARG A 152 -15.62 -6.63 12.16
C ARG A 152 -17.05 -6.95 12.62
N CYS A 153 -17.48 -6.35 13.72
CA CYS A 153 -18.85 -6.51 14.20
C CYS A 153 -19.77 -5.65 13.32
N PRO A 154 -20.92 -6.18 12.84
CA PRO A 154 -21.92 -5.33 12.22
C PRO A 154 -22.43 -4.28 13.22
N ILE A 155 -22.99 -3.19 12.69
CA ILE A 155 -23.56 -2.13 13.51
C ILE A 155 -24.98 -2.57 13.87
N ASP A 156 -25.27 -2.80 15.15
CA ASP A 156 -26.60 -3.21 15.61
C ASP A 156 -27.21 -2.21 16.60
N VAL A 157 -28.53 -2.35 16.83
CA VAL A 157 -29.30 -1.46 17.73
C VAL A 157 -28.99 -1.70 19.21
N THR A 158 -28.50 -2.89 19.55
CA THR A 158 -28.25 -3.38 20.91
C THR A 158 -26.84 -3.09 21.42
N ALA A 159 -25.92 -2.71 20.53
CA ALA A 159 -24.54 -2.42 20.84
C ALA A 159 -24.48 -1.08 21.59
N PRO A 160 -24.13 -1.08 22.89
CA PRO A 160 -24.05 0.16 23.66
C PRO A 160 -22.96 1.09 23.11
N ASP A 161 -21.92 0.47 22.53
CA ASP A 161 -20.77 1.14 21.98
C ASP A 161 -20.92 1.21 20.45
N GLN A 162 -21.43 2.33 19.95
CA GLN A 162 -21.48 2.65 18.52
C GLN A 162 -20.08 2.96 17.93
N GLN A 163 -19.07 2.18 18.32
CA GLN A 163 -17.66 2.34 17.95
C GLN A 163 -17.45 2.44 16.44
N PRO A 164 -18.10 1.61 15.58
CA PRO A 164 -17.92 1.74 14.14
C PRO A 164 -18.42 3.07 13.59
N LEU A 165 -19.54 3.61 14.12
CA LEU A 165 -20.07 4.91 13.71
C LEU A 165 -19.15 6.05 14.17
N HIS A 166 -18.62 5.97 15.38
CA HIS A 166 -17.64 6.94 15.88
C HIS A 166 -16.35 6.92 15.04
N LEU A 167 -15.86 5.73 14.67
CA LEU A 167 -14.71 5.58 13.78
C LEU A 167 -14.96 6.23 12.41
N LEU A 168 -16.14 5.99 11.81
CA LEU A 168 -16.52 6.64 10.55
C LEU A 168 -16.56 8.16 10.69
N GLN A 169 -17.06 8.67 11.81
CA GLN A 169 -17.12 10.11 12.08
C GLN A 169 -15.72 10.71 12.19
N GLN A 170 -14.81 10.07 12.93
CA GLN A 170 -13.41 10.47 13.03
C GLN A 170 -12.72 10.51 11.67
N TRP A 171 -12.97 9.51 10.82
CA TRP A 171 -12.42 9.46 9.47
C TRP A 171 -13.01 10.53 8.55
N ALA A 172 -14.31 10.81 8.65
CA ALA A 172 -14.95 11.88 7.91
C ALA A 172 -14.28 13.23 8.23
N ASP A 173 -14.06 13.53 9.51
CA ASP A 173 -13.46 14.79 9.94
C ASP A 173 -11.98 14.86 9.57
N SER A 174 -11.25 13.75 9.74
CA SER A 174 -9.83 13.66 9.39
C SER A 174 -9.59 13.79 7.88
N ALA A 175 -10.49 13.30 7.03
CA ALA A 175 -10.39 13.36 5.57
C ALA A 175 -10.23 14.80 5.08
N LEU A 176 -10.99 15.74 5.65
CA LEU A 176 -10.91 17.16 5.28
C LEU A 176 -9.59 17.81 5.75
N CYS A 177 -9.01 17.35 6.85
CA CYS A 177 -7.69 17.78 7.32
C CYS A 177 -6.53 17.21 6.48
N MET A 178 -6.77 16.14 5.72
CA MET A 178 -5.80 15.49 4.84
C MET A 178 -5.74 16.09 3.43
N ARG A 179 -6.62 17.03 3.08
CA ARG A 179 -6.61 17.72 1.77
C ARG A 179 -5.45 18.73 1.67
N PRO A 180 -4.94 19.03 0.46
CA PRO A 180 -3.94 20.08 0.28
C PRO A 180 -4.49 21.42 0.77
N GLY A 181 -3.71 22.12 1.60
CA GLY A 181 -4.03 23.48 2.01
C GLY A 181 -3.88 24.45 0.85
N SER A 182 -4.65 25.55 0.86
CA SER A 182 -4.62 26.57 -0.21
C SER A 182 -3.25 27.24 -0.41
N GLN A 183 -2.32 27.07 0.54
CA GLN A 183 -0.98 27.65 0.52
C GLN A 183 0.16 26.62 0.70
N SER A 184 -0.14 25.32 0.78
CA SER A 184 0.86 24.29 1.02
C SER A 184 0.87 23.29 -0.12
N GLN A 185 1.96 23.28 -0.89
CA GLN A 185 2.31 22.12 -1.71
C GLN A 185 2.75 20.97 -0.80
N ARG A 186 1.83 20.43 0.00
CA ARG A 186 2.06 19.16 0.70
C ARG A 186 2.19 18.09 -0.38
N ILE A 187 3.44 17.71 -0.67
CA ILE A 187 3.83 16.70 -1.67
C ILE A 187 3.13 15.35 -1.43
N LYS A 188 2.60 15.11 -0.22
CA LYS A 188 1.97 13.86 0.22
C LYS A 188 0.65 14.12 0.95
N SER A 189 -0.37 14.58 0.22
CA SER A 189 -1.74 14.78 0.73
C SER A 189 -2.76 14.06 -0.14
N LEU A 190 -3.96 13.80 0.40
CA LEU A 190 -5.06 13.28 -0.42
C LEU A 190 -5.47 14.34 -1.44
N THR A 191 -5.83 13.96 -2.66
CA THR A 191 -6.41 14.93 -3.59
C THR A 191 -7.70 15.52 -3.00
N LYS A 192 -8.07 16.73 -3.41
CA LYS A 192 -9.32 17.38 -2.96
C LYS A 192 -10.52 16.45 -3.15
N ASP A 193 -10.58 15.78 -4.29
CA ASP A 193 -11.68 14.87 -4.62
C ASP A 193 -11.65 13.61 -3.76
N THR A 194 -10.47 13.02 -3.51
CA THR A 194 -10.35 11.84 -2.63
C THR A 194 -10.74 12.17 -1.20
N ALA A 195 -10.29 13.32 -0.68
CA ALA A 195 -10.65 13.78 0.66
C ALA A 195 -12.17 14.02 0.79
N ASN A 196 -12.77 14.69 -0.19
CA ASN A 196 -14.22 14.93 -0.19
C ASN A 196 -15.01 13.62 -0.34
N ALA A 197 -14.59 12.73 -1.24
CA ALA A 197 -15.23 11.44 -1.43
C ALA A 197 -15.21 10.62 -0.15
N LEU A 198 -14.07 10.55 0.54
CA LEU A 198 -13.95 9.86 1.83
C LEU A 198 -14.85 10.49 2.90
N HIS A 199 -14.84 11.83 3.02
CA HIS A 199 -15.69 12.57 3.97
C HIS A 199 -17.17 12.25 3.77
N TRP A 200 -17.67 12.43 2.56
CA TRP A 200 -19.09 12.25 2.25
C TRP A 200 -19.50 10.78 2.28
N THR A 201 -18.63 9.85 1.89
CA THR A 201 -18.90 8.42 2.01
C THR A 201 -19.10 8.03 3.47
N CYS A 202 -18.19 8.44 4.37
CA CYS A 202 -18.34 8.15 5.79
C CYS A 202 -19.61 8.78 6.39
N LYS A 203 -19.91 10.05 6.09
CA LYS A 203 -21.14 10.73 6.54
C LYS A 203 -22.40 10.03 6.05
N CYS A 204 -22.46 9.71 4.76
CA CYS A 204 -23.59 9.03 4.16
C CYS A 204 -23.81 7.65 4.78
N LEU A 205 -22.75 6.87 5.00
CA LEU A 205 -22.87 5.56 5.66
C LEU A 205 -23.39 5.67 7.09
N ILE A 206 -22.98 6.70 7.84
CA ILE A 206 -23.51 6.95 9.19
C ILE A 206 -25.02 7.24 9.14
N GLU A 207 -25.42 8.20 8.31
CA GLU A 207 -26.83 8.60 8.17
C GLU A 207 -27.70 7.45 7.68
N LEU A 208 -27.25 6.71 6.67
CA LEU A 208 -27.93 5.55 6.13
C LEU A 208 -28.05 4.45 7.17
N THR A 209 -26.98 4.16 7.91
CA THR A 209 -27.00 3.15 8.98
C THR A 209 -28.02 3.51 10.05
N ASN A 210 -28.01 4.76 10.52
CA ASN A 210 -28.98 5.23 11.49
C ASN A 210 -30.41 5.10 10.96
N PHE A 211 -30.67 5.54 9.73
CA PHE A 211 -31.98 5.41 9.11
C PHE A 211 -32.46 3.94 9.04
N LEU A 212 -31.61 3.01 8.60
CA LEU A 212 -31.97 1.60 8.48
C LEU A 212 -32.27 0.94 9.84
N LEU A 213 -31.62 1.40 10.91
CA LEU A 213 -31.77 0.86 12.26
C LEU A 213 -32.94 1.48 13.04
N THR A 214 -33.25 2.75 12.80
CA THR A 214 -34.24 3.52 13.57
C THR A 214 -35.55 3.79 12.83
N THR A 215 -35.65 3.48 11.54
CA THR A 215 -36.91 3.65 10.80
C THR A 215 -38.04 2.81 11.41
N ASP A 216 -39.24 3.37 11.44
CA ASP A 216 -40.47 2.68 11.87
C ASP A 216 -41.13 1.86 10.74
N SER A 217 -40.49 1.82 9.57
CA SER A 217 -40.94 1.02 8.43
C SER A 217 -40.80 -0.49 8.71
N ALA A 218 -41.58 -1.30 7.97
CA ALA A 218 -41.37 -2.75 7.90
C ALA A 218 -39.96 -3.15 7.43
N LEU A 219 -39.20 -2.19 6.88
CA LEU A 219 -37.80 -2.33 6.46
C LEU A 219 -36.79 -2.09 7.58
N ARG A 220 -37.20 -2.01 8.85
CA ARG A 220 -36.26 -1.83 9.96
C ARG A 220 -35.29 -3.02 10.06
N HIS A 221 -34.00 -2.72 10.08
CA HIS A 221 -32.95 -3.72 10.20
C HIS A 221 -32.53 -3.91 11.66
N GLN A 222 -32.19 -5.15 12.03
CA GLN A 222 -31.59 -5.45 13.34
C GLN A 222 -30.12 -5.03 13.41
N TYR A 223 -29.43 -5.13 12.27
CA TYR A 223 -28.04 -4.76 12.10
C TYR A 223 -27.79 -4.27 10.67
N VAL A 224 -26.69 -3.54 10.50
CA VAL A 224 -26.20 -3.07 9.20
C VAL A 224 -24.76 -3.54 9.02
N ALA A 225 -24.51 -4.22 7.90
CA ALA A 225 -23.20 -4.72 7.50
C ALA A 225 -22.69 -3.88 6.32
N LEU A 226 -21.69 -3.03 6.56
CA LEU A 226 -21.29 -2.00 5.59
C LEU A 226 -20.65 -2.55 4.31
N GLY A 227 -20.14 -3.79 4.34
CA GLY A 227 -19.52 -4.43 3.18
C GLY A 227 -20.48 -4.72 2.04
N PHE A 228 -21.79 -4.56 2.23
CA PHE A 228 -22.78 -4.67 1.15
C PHE A 228 -22.96 -3.37 0.35
N PHE A 229 -22.43 -2.24 0.81
CA PHE A 229 -22.50 -0.96 0.08
C PHE A 229 -21.33 -0.76 -0.89
N GLN A 230 -20.55 -1.80 -1.14
CA GLN A 230 -19.41 -1.78 -2.05
C GLN A 230 -19.80 -2.28 -3.44
N GLN A 231 -19.04 -1.87 -4.46
CA GLN A 231 -19.25 -2.29 -5.84
C GLN A 231 -18.49 -3.57 -6.22
N ASP A 232 -17.89 -4.27 -5.24
CA ASP A 232 -17.10 -5.49 -5.44
C ASP A 232 -17.84 -6.53 -6.29
N ASP A 233 -19.12 -6.76 -5.99
CA ASP A 233 -19.93 -7.76 -6.69
C ASP A 233 -20.10 -7.37 -8.16
N ILE A 234 -20.31 -6.09 -8.47
CA ILE A 234 -20.40 -5.59 -9.84
C ILE A 234 -19.06 -5.81 -10.56
N GLY A 235 -17.94 -5.51 -9.90
CA GLY A 235 -16.60 -5.76 -10.43
C GLY A 235 -16.35 -7.24 -10.74
N HIS A 236 -16.81 -8.13 -9.86
CA HIS A 236 -16.76 -9.58 -10.07
C HIS A 236 -17.60 -10.02 -11.27
N HIS A 237 -18.82 -9.49 -11.44
CA HIS A 237 -19.64 -9.77 -12.61
C HIS A 237 -18.98 -9.30 -13.91
N PHE A 238 -18.36 -8.12 -13.93
CA PHE A 238 -17.60 -7.66 -15.10
C PHE A 238 -16.39 -8.55 -15.39
N ALA A 239 -15.70 -9.05 -14.36
CA ALA A 239 -14.64 -10.04 -14.55
C ALA A 239 -15.17 -11.32 -15.21
N HIS A 240 -16.32 -11.82 -14.75
CA HIS A 240 -16.97 -12.97 -15.34
C HIS A 240 -17.35 -12.74 -16.81
N PHE A 241 -17.91 -11.58 -17.15
CA PHE A 241 -18.22 -11.25 -18.54
C PHE A 241 -16.98 -11.18 -19.44
N ARG A 242 -15.88 -10.61 -18.94
CA ARG A 242 -14.60 -10.59 -19.67
C ARG A 242 -14.07 -11.99 -19.93
N LEU A 243 -14.16 -12.89 -18.95
CA LEU A 243 -13.74 -14.29 -19.10
C LEU A 243 -14.64 -15.04 -20.09
N ALA A 244 -15.96 -14.81 -20.05
CA ALA A 244 -16.92 -15.44 -20.94
C ALA A 244 -16.75 -15.01 -22.41
N ALA A 245 -16.29 -13.79 -22.66
CA ALA A 245 -16.05 -13.27 -24.01
C ALA A 245 -14.72 -13.75 -24.65
N GLY A 246 -13.87 -14.46 -23.90
CA GLY A 246 -12.55 -14.89 -24.37
C GLY A 246 -11.57 -13.73 -24.57
N SER A 247 -10.68 -13.83 -25.56
CA SER A 247 -9.68 -12.81 -25.89
C SER A 247 -10.21 -11.64 -26.75
N ASN A 248 -11.52 -11.40 -26.76
CA ASN A 248 -12.14 -10.36 -27.60
C ASN A 248 -12.14 -8.97 -26.94
N TYR A 249 -11.10 -8.64 -26.17
CA TYR A 249 -10.88 -7.33 -25.55
C TYR A 249 -9.49 -6.78 -25.92
#